data_AF-A0A2N2EI33-F1
#
_entry.id   AF-A0A2N2EI33-F1
#
_cell.length_a   1.000
_cell.length_b   1.000
_cell.length_c   1.000
_cell.angle_alpha   90.00
_cell.angle_beta   90.00
_cell.angle_gamma   90.00
#
_symmetry.space_group_name_H-M   'P 1'
#
loop_
_entity.id
_entity.type
_entity.pdbx_description
1 polymer ?
#
loop_
_entity_poly.entity_id
_entity_poly.type
_entity_poly.pdbx_seq_one_letter_code
_entity_poly.pdbx_strand_id
1 'polypeptide(L)'
;MNRRYIILILIILCATGCKSNNNKMDNMKFQNGSDVDFYNIEEKYDSILVDLPEDWQVNNDYKTIFNIIDEKGDKKGEIWVYEYKKDFDLKALQPNHSSITNDEEIDLSIGKGRVLTLDADNGTAASGITGTHDEYLASISVDEKEIYYISFNNNDENEISKEIFMSILKSIRLK
;
A
#
# COMPACT_ATOMS: atom_id res chain seq x y z
N MET A 1 -62.50 21.88 -24.38
CA MET A 1 -61.05 22.05 -24.14
C MET A 1 -60.86 22.56 -22.72
N ASN A 2 -60.46 21.67 -21.79
CA ASN A 2 -60.31 22.03 -20.38
C ASN A 2 -58.92 22.63 -20.15
N ARG A 3 -58.87 23.95 -19.92
CA ARG A 3 -57.68 24.67 -19.47
C ARG A 3 -57.45 24.36 -17.98
N ARG A 4 -56.30 23.77 -17.64
CA ARG A 4 -55.79 23.72 -16.28
C ARG A 4 -54.66 24.75 -16.16
N TYR A 5 -54.90 25.76 -15.33
CA TYR A 5 -53.88 26.69 -14.87
C TYR A 5 -53.10 26.02 -13.73
N ILE A 6 -51.78 26.00 -13.83
CA ILE A 6 -50.91 25.74 -12.68
C ILE A 6 -50.14 27.03 -12.44
N ILE A 7 -50.25 27.50 -11.22
CA ILE A 7 -49.81 28.79 -10.71
C ILE A 7 -48.62 28.54 -9.78
N LEU A 8 -47.57 29.38 -9.95
CA LEU A 8 -46.54 29.80 -8.97
C LEU A 8 -45.54 28.70 -8.49
N ILE A 9 -44.29 28.99 -8.10
CA ILE A 9 -43.72 30.17 -7.41
C ILE A 9 -42.25 30.36 -7.87
N LEU A 10 -41.86 31.61 -8.14
CA LEU A 10 -40.45 32.03 -8.23
C LEU A 10 -39.98 32.45 -6.82
N ILE A 11 -38.97 31.79 -6.26
CA ILE A 11 -38.24 32.28 -5.07
C ILE A 11 -36.81 32.60 -5.52
N ILE A 12 -36.46 33.88 -5.47
CA ILE A 12 -35.09 34.38 -5.45
C ILE A 12 -34.86 34.98 -4.05
N LEU A 13 -33.58 34.97 -3.61
CA LEU A 13 -32.94 35.61 -2.44
C LEU A 13 -32.41 34.55 -1.46
N CYS A 14 -31.20 34.61 -0.90
CA CYS A 14 -29.98 35.40 -1.12
C CYS A 14 -28.87 34.77 -0.26
N ALA A 15 -27.62 34.95 -0.70
CA ALA A 15 -26.40 35.16 0.10
C ALA A 15 -25.87 34.09 1.09
N THR A 16 -24.61 33.71 0.80
CA THR A 16 -23.46 33.52 1.70
C THR A 16 -23.58 32.54 2.87
N GLY A 17 -22.86 31.43 2.73
CA GLY A 17 -22.31 30.69 3.85
C GLY A 17 -21.06 29.94 3.41
N CYS A 18 -19.87 30.53 3.63
CA CYS A 18 -18.66 29.75 3.76
C CYS A 18 -18.87 28.77 4.91
N LYS A 19 -18.95 27.48 4.60
CA LYS A 19 -18.89 26.43 5.62
C LYS A 19 -17.77 25.49 5.21
N SER A 20 -16.74 25.49 6.04
CA SER A 20 -15.67 24.49 6.07
C SER A 20 -16.29 23.10 5.90
N ASN A 21 -16.04 22.47 4.76
CA ASN A 21 -16.35 21.06 4.59
C ASN A 21 -15.13 20.30 5.10
N ASN A 22 -15.21 19.89 6.36
CA ASN A 22 -14.52 18.70 6.82
C ASN A 22 -15.00 17.56 5.93
N ASN A 23 -14.27 17.26 4.86
CA ASN A 23 -14.48 16.02 4.14
C ASN A 23 -13.99 14.91 5.07
N LYS A 24 -14.98 14.31 5.74
CA LYS A 24 -14.98 12.92 6.17
C LYS A 24 -14.11 12.10 5.23
N MET A 25 -13.08 11.47 5.79
CA MET A 25 -12.62 10.16 5.35
C MET A 25 -13.84 9.25 5.33
N ASP A 26 -14.40 9.04 4.13
CA ASP A 26 -15.38 8.00 3.90
C ASP A 26 -14.64 6.67 3.89
N ASN A 27 -14.65 6.03 5.06
CA ASN A 27 -14.59 4.59 5.30
C ASN A 27 -14.09 3.73 4.13
N MET A 28 -12.79 3.47 4.07
CA MET A 28 -12.28 2.19 3.56
C MET A 28 -12.98 1.09 4.36
N LYS A 29 -13.96 0.42 3.73
CA LYS A 29 -14.62 -0.73 4.33
C LYS A 29 -13.68 -1.93 4.24
N PHE A 30 -12.79 -2.05 5.23
CA PHE A 30 -12.24 -3.35 5.57
C PHE A 30 -13.38 -4.15 6.20
N GLN A 31 -13.94 -5.11 5.46
CA GLN A 31 -14.93 -6.02 6.01
C GLN A 31 -14.24 -6.90 7.05
N ASN A 32 -14.55 -6.65 8.32
CA ASN A 32 -14.32 -7.61 9.38
C ASN A 32 -15.24 -8.81 9.14
N GLY A 33 -14.65 -9.95 8.76
CA GLY A 33 -15.24 -11.27 8.97
C GLY A 33 -15.77 -11.97 7.71
N SER A 34 -15.19 -13.16 7.49
CA SER A 34 -15.56 -14.27 6.60
C SER A 34 -15.39 -14.07 5.09
N ASP A 35 -14.59 -14.98 4.52
CA ASP A 35 -14.28 -15.22 3.10
C ASP A 35 -13.25 -14.27 2.43
N VAL A 36 -12.09 -14.10 3.08
CA VAL A 36 -10.87 -13.64 2.39
C VAL A 36 -10.19 -14.86 1.77
N ASP A 37 -9.97 -14.84 0.45
CA ASP A 37 -9.24 -15.89 -0.25
C ASP A 37 -7.76 -15.86 0.16
N PHE A 38 -7.37 -16.83 0.99
CA PHE A 38 -6.00 -16.97 1.47
C PHE A 38 -5.12 -17.65 0.43
N TYR A 39 -4.10 -16.96 -0.06
CA TYR A 39 -3.09 -17.56 -0.92
C TYR A 39 -2.09 -18.39 -0.10
N ASN A 40 -1.99 -19.68 -0.44
CA ASN A 40 -1.06 -20.62 0.17
C ASN A 40 0.29 -20.60 -0.56
N ILE A 41 1.37 -20.45 0.20
CA ILE A 41 2.74 -20.61 -0.29
C ILE A 41 3.30 -21.90 0.34
N GLU A 42 3.88 -22.81 -0.45
CA GLU A 42 4.63 -24.00 -0.03
C GLU A 42 5.78 -24.15 -1.06
N GLU A 43 7.04 -24.51 -0.78
CA GLU A 43 7.73 -25.15 0.34
C GLU A 43 9.17 -24.56 0.41
N LYS A 44 9.55 -23.93 1.53
CA LYS A 44 10.94 -23.86 2.11
C LYS A 44 11.03 -22.80 3.22
N TYR A 45 10.16 -21.79 3.20
CA TYR A 45 10.06 -20.72 4.20
C TYR A 45 8.79 -20.89 5.01
N ASP A 46 8.80 -20.47 6.28
CA ASP A 46 7.58 -20.42 7.09
C ASP A 46 6.56 -19.58 6.31
N SER A 47 5.51 -20.23 5.82
CA SER A 47 4.71 -19.65 4.76
C SER A 47 3.97 -18.43 5.31
N ILE A 48 4.30 -17.24 4.83
CA ILE A 48 3.51 -16.07 5.19
C ILE A 48 2.15 -16.13 4.51
N LEU A 49 1.13 -15.72 5.25
CA LEU A 49 -0.16 -15.35 4.70
C LEU A 49 -0.25 -13.82 4.74
N VAL A 50 -0.77 -13.24 3.66
CA VAL A 50 -0.94 -11.79 3.51
C VAL A 50 -2.35 -11.54 2.99
N ASP A 51 -3.00 -10.52 3.53
CA ASP A 51 -4.28 -10.05 3.01
C ASP A 51 -4.01 -8.88 2.06
N LEU A 52 -4.58 -8.97 0.86
CA LEU A 52 -4.47 -7.94 -0.17
C LEU A 52 -5.83 -7.23 -0.36
N PRO A 53 -5.83 -6.04 -1.00
CA PRO A 53 -7.07 -5.44 -1.50
C PRO A 53 -7.89 -6.40 -2.35
N GLU A 54 -9.19 -6.13 -2.47
CA GLU A 54 -10.10 -6.94 -3.30
C GLU A 54 -9.57 -7.05 -4.73
N ASP A 55 -9.68 -8.24 -5.31
CA ASP A 55 -9.22 -8.59 -6.66
C ASP A 55 -7.70 -8.51 -6.91
N TRP A 56 -6.89 -8.18 -5.90
CA TRP A 56 -5.43 -8.24 -5.98
C TRP A 56 -4.92 -9.66 -5.74
N GLN A 57 -3.78 -9.97 -6.34
CA GLN A 57 -3.24 -11.32 -6.36
C GLN A 57 -1.76 -11.35 -6.03
N VAL A 58 -1.32 -12.50 -5.50
CA VAL A 58 0.10 -12.82 -5.36
C VAL A 58 0.50 -13.81 -6.44
N ASN A 59 1.46 -13.44 -7.28
CA ASN A 59 2.11 -14.36 -8.20
C ASN A 59 3.46 -14.82 -7.64
N ASN A 60 3.68 -16.13 -7.63
CA ASN A 60 4.94 -16.75 -7.21
C ASN A 60 5.74 -17.13 -8.45
N ASP A 61 6.45 -16.15 -9.02
CA ASP A 61 7.34 -16.40 -10.15
C ASP A 61 8.61 -17.17 -9.69
N TYR A 62 8.99 -17.03 -8.42
CA TYR A 62 10.15 -17.68 -7.81
C TYR A 62 9.91 -18.03 -6.34
N LYS A 63 10.50 -19.15 -5.87
CA LYS A 63 10.32 -19.68 -4.50
C LYS A 63 10.53 -18.66 -3.35
N THR A 64 11.25 -17.58 -3.58
CA THR A 64 11.60 -16.54 -2.60
C THR A 64 11.05 -15.15 -2.93
N ILE A 65 10.29 -15.01 -4.02
CA ILE A 65 9.81 -13.72 -4.54
C ILE A 65 8.32 -13.83 -4.87
N PHE A 66 7.53 -12.98 -4.21
CA PHE A 66 6.09 -12.92 -4.39
C PHE A 66 5.73 -11.57 -4.97
N ASN A 67 5.21 -11.54 -6.20
CA ASN A 67 4.78 -10.30 -6.84
C ASN A 67 3.35 -9.96 -6.40
N ILE A 68 3.12 -8.74 -5.93
CA ILE A 68 1.80 -8.19 -5.63
C ILE A 68 1.28 -7.55 -6.91
N ILE A 69 0.17 -8.06 -7.43
CA ILE A 69 -0.46 -7.64 -8.69
C ILE A 69 -1.85 -7.07 -8.39
N ASP A 70 -2.16 -5.91 -8.98
CA ASP A 70 -3.47 -5.27 -8.82
C ASP A 70 -4.56 -5.89 -9.73
N GLU A 71 -5.79 -5.37 -9.62
CA GLU A 71 -6.94 -5.83 -10.39
C GLU A 71 -6.80 -5.64 -11.91
N LYS A 72 -5.86 -4.81 -12.36
CA LYS A 72 -5.57 -4.52 -13.78
C LYS A 72 -4.42 -5.37 -14.32
N GLY A 73 -3.74 -6.14 -13.46
CA GLY A 73 -2.57 -6.92 -13.82
C GLY A 73 -1.25 -6.15 -13.68
N ASP A 74 -1.25 -4.94 -13.10
CA ASP A 74 -0.05 -4.16 -12.88
C ASP A 74 0.66 -4.64 -11.61
N LYS A 75 1.98 -4.81 -11.68
CA LYS A 75 2.80 -5.12 -10.49
C LYS A 75 2.89 -3.88 -9.59
N LYS A 76 2.45 -4.04 -8.34
CA LYS A 76 2.49 -3.00 -7.30
C LYS A 76 3.57 -3.19 -6.28
N GLY A 77 4.14 -4.38 -6.19
CA GLY A 77 5.14 -4.65 -5.17
C GLY A 77 5.67 -6.06 -5.25
N GLU A 78 6.56 -6.35 -4.32
CA GLU A 78 7.13 -7.68 -4.16
C GLU A 78 7.52 -7.95 -2.72
N ILE A 79 7.42 -9.22 -2.31
CA ILE A 79 7.90 -9.71 -1.02
C ILE A 79 9.04 -10.68 -1.29
N TRP A 80 10.18 -10.42 -0.65
CA TRP A 80 11.37 -11.25 -0.67
C TRP A 80 11.64 -11.85 0.70
N VAL A 81 12.09 -13.10 0.71
CA VAL A 81 12.54 -13.76 1.93
C VAL A 81 14.06 -13.92 1.90
N TYR A 82 14.72 -13.33 2.89
CA TYR A 82 16.15 -13.44 3.11
C TYR A 82 16.46 -14.24 4.37
N GLU A 83 17.61 -14.91 4.39
CA GLU A 83 18.19 -15.41 5.64
C GLU A 83 18.51 -14.24 6.58
N TYR A 84 18.26 -14.42 7.88
CA TYR A 84 18.53 -13.39 8.86
C TYR A 84 20.00 -13.00 8.91
N LYS A 85 20.23 -11.69 8.97
CA LYS A 85 21.53 -11.07 9.20
C LYS A 85 21.37 -9.95 10.21
N LYS A 86 22.18 -9.99 11.26
CA LYS A 86 22.16 -8.98 12.33
C LYS A 86 22.46 -7.56 11.83
N ASP A 87 23.22 -7.47 10.74
CA ASP A 87 23.65 -6.24 10.08
C ASP A 87 22.87 -5.95 8.79
N PHE A 88 21.67 -6.52 8.63
CA PHE A 88 20.81 -6.20 7.51
C PHE A 88 20.48 -4.70 7.50
N ASP A 89 20.81 -4.04 6.40
CA ASP A 89 20.53 -2.63 6.19
C ASP A 89 19.51 -2.45 5.07
N LEU A 90 18.27 -2.14 5.45
CA LEU A 90 17.18 -1.86 4.49
C LEU A 90 17.55 -0.69 3.55
N LYS A 91 18.35 0.27 3.99
CA LYS A 91 18.77 1.41 3.16
C LYS A 91 19.67 0.99 2.00
N ALA A 92 20.39 -0.12 2.15
CA ALA A 92 21.21 -0.67 1.08
C ALA A 92 20.38 -1.26 -0.07
N LEU A 93 19.07 -1.49 0.13
CA LEU A 93 18.12 -1.94 -0.89
C LEU A 93 17.37 -0.79 -1.57
N GLN A 94 17.70 0.45 -1.23
CA GLN A 94 17.08 1.62 -1.82
C GLN A 94 17.30 1.65 -3.36
N PRO A 95 16.24 1.82 -4.16
CA PRO A 95 16.35 2.00 -5.60
C PRO A 95 17.24 3.18 -5.97
N ASN A 96 17.90 3.08 -7.13
CA ASN A 96 18.63 4.20 -7.72
C ASN A 96 17.69 5.39 -7.93
N HIS A 97 18.21 6.62 -7.78
CA HIS A 97 17.43 7.86 -7.97
C HIS A 97 16.21 8.00 -7.04
N SER A 98 16.37 7.63 -5.77
CA SER A 98 15.39 7.90 -4.74
C SER A 98 16.02 8.58 -3.52
N SER A 99 15.19 9.19 -2.67
CA SER A 99 15.62 9.79 -1.41
C SER A 99 14.68 9.41 -0.27
N ILE A 100 15.23 9.11 0.91
CA ILE A 100 14.42 8.74 2.08
C ILE A 100 13.73 9.98 2.62
N THR A 101 12.40 10.00 2.59
CA THR A 101 11.57 11.07 3.17
C THR A 101 11.04 10.72 4.54
N ASN A 102 10.87 9.43 4.84
CA ASN A 102 10.51 8.94 6.17
C ASN A 102 11.21 7.62 6.50
N ASP A 103 11.50 7.42 7.79
CA ASP A 103 12.19 6.24 8.32
C ASP A 103 11.59 5.92 9.68
N GLU A 104 10.77 4.87 9.75
CA GLU A 104 9.98 4.55 10.93
C GLU A 104 10.10 3.08 11.34
N GLU A 105 10.09 2.83 12.65
CA GLU A 105 9.98 1.48 13.20
C GLU A 105 8.51 1.07 13.29
N ILE A 106 8.24 -0.20 13.03
CA ILE A 106 6.90 -0.80 13.15
C ILE A 106 6.97 -2.07 13.98
N ASP A 107 5.95 -2.28 14.81
CA ASP A 107 5.77 -3.54 15.53
C ASP A 107 4.63 -4.32 14.89
N LEU A 108 4.90 -5.55 14.48
CA LEU A 108 3.97 -6.44 13.78
C LEU A 108 3.81 -7.73 14.59
N SER A 109 2.70 -8.43 14.37
CA SER A 109 2.41 -9.71 15.04
C SER A 109 3.50 -10.76 14.85
N ILE A 110 4.20 -10.71 13.72
CA ILE A 110 5.27 -11.66 13.35
C ILE A 110 6.66 -11.20 13.78
N GLY A 111 6.82 -9.96 14.25
CA GLY A 111 8.13 -9.43 14.63
C GLY A 111 8.25 -7.93 14.46
N LYS A 112 9.46 -7.43 14.71
CA LYS A 112 9.77 -6.00 14.55
C LYS A 112 10.17 -5.70 13.12
N GLY A 113 9.74 -4.55 12.64
CA GLY A 113 10.08 -4.08 11.32
C GLY A 113 10.54 -2.63 11.28
N ARG A 114 10.96 -2.25 10.08
CA ARG A 114 11.33 -0.90 9.71
C ARG A 114 10.67 -0.59 8.38
N VAL A 115 10.14 0.61 8.23
CA VAL A 115 9.51 1.10 7.01
C VAL A 115 10.25 2.35 6.56
N LEU A 116 10.59 2.42 5.27
CA LEU A 116 11.09 3.61 4.61
C LEU A 116 10.02 4.11 3.63
N THR A 117 9.78 5.41 3.64
CA THR A 117 9.10 6.10 2.54
C THR A 117 10.19 6.79 1.72
N LEU A 118 10.15 6.56 0.42
CA LEU A 118 11.10 7.09 -0.53
C LEU A 118 10.36 8.01 -1.49
N ASP A 119 10.90 9.20 -1.70
CA ASP A 119 10.61 9.98 -2.90
C ASP A 119 11.45 9.38 -4.05
N ALA A 120 10.77 8.82 -5.05
CA ALA A 120 11.37 8.12 -6.18
C ALA A 120 11.10 8.81 -7.54
N ASP A 121 12.08 8.74 -8.43
CA ASP A 121 11.98 9.22 -9.82
C ASP A 121 11.65 8.06 -10.77
N ASN A 122 10.70 8.26 -11.69
CA ASN A 122 10.44 7.37 -12.83
C ASN A 122 11.49 7.51 -13.97
N GLY A 123 12.52 8.33 -13.78
CA GLY A 123 13.47 8.73 -14.80
C GLY A 123 14.36 7.61 -15.31
N THR A 124 14.18 7.25 -16.58
CA THR A 124 15.23 6.65 -17.41
C THR A 124 16.48 7.50 -17.29
N ALA A 125 17.52 6.95 -16.64
CA ALA A 125 18.89 7.47 -16.55
C ALA A 125 19.09 8.96 -16.91
N ALA A 126 19.39 9.78 -15.87
CA ALA A 126 20.07 11.08 -15.98
C ALA A 126 19.26 12.37 -16.24
N SER A 127 17.96 12.46 -15.90
CA SER A 127 17.27 13.77 -15.81
C SER A 127 17.51 14.50 -14.49
N GLY A 128 17.72 13.77 -13.38
CA GLY A 128 17.97 14.33 -12.06
C GLY A 128 16.75 14.98 -11.40
N ILE A 129 15.53 14.59 -11.80
CA ILE A 129 14.28 15.12 -11.25
C ILE A 129 13.66 14.07 -10.31
N THR A 130 14.09 14.02 -9.06
CA THR A 130 13.36 13.29 -8.00
C THR A 130 11.97 13.90 -7.79
N GLY A 131 11.00 13.17 -7.26
CA GLY A 131 9.66 13.70 -6.95
C GLY A 131 8.57 13.34 -7.95
N THR A 132 8.51 12.09 -8.44
CA THR A 132 7.39 11.70 -9.32
C THR A 132 6.41 10.73 -8.68
N HIS A 133 6.82 10.03 -7.62
CA HIS A 133 6.00 9.10 -6.86
C HIS A 133 6.67 8.68 -5.55
N ASP A 134 5.86 8.15 -4.64
CA ASP A 134 6.36 7.48 -3.44
C ASP A 134 6.59 5.99 -3.70
N GLU A 135 7.73 5.49 -3.22
CA GLU A 135 7.99 4.07 -3.06
C GLU A 135 8.16 3.73 -1.59
N TYR A 136 7.59 2.59 -1.19
CA TYR A 136 7.57 2.15 0.20
C TYR A 136 8.36 0.87 0.33
N LEU A 137 9.33 0.87 1.24
CA LEU A 137 10.13 -0.32 1.57
C LEU A 137 9.86 -0.71 3.01
N ALA A 138 9.84 -2.01 3.28
CA ALA A 138 9.82 -2.53 4.63
C ALA A 138 10.76 -3.71 4.79
N SER A 139 11.29 -3.87 5.99
CA SER A 139 11.96 -5.10 6.44
C SER A 139 11.32 -5.57 7.74
N ILE A 140 11.01 -6.85 7.87
CA ILE A 140 10.48 -7.47 9.08
C ILE A 140 11.40 -8.62 9.47
N SER A 141 11.98 -8.58 10.66
CA SER A 141 12.79 -9.67 11.18
C SER A 141 11.93 -10.60 12.01
N VAL A 142 11.93 -11.89 11.67
CA VAL A 142 11.14 -12.93 12.34
C VAL A 142 12.08 -13.91 13.02
N ASP A 143 11.98 -14.02 14.35
CA ASP A 143 12.70 -14.97 15.21
C ASP A 143 14.24 -15.06 14.99
N GLU A 144 14.87 -13.99 14.48
CA GLU A 144 16.29 -14.00 14.07
C GLU A 144 16.66 -15.13 13.08
N LYS A 145 15.68 -15.59 12.28
CA LYS A 145 15.86 -16.63 11.26
C LYS A 145 15.72 -16.10 9.85
N GLU A 146 14.72 -15.24 9.66
CA GLU A 146 14.34 -14.73 8.35
C GLU A 146 14.11 -13.22 8.41
N ILE A 147 14.33 -12.58 7.26
CA ILE A 147 13.97 -11.19 7.01
C ILE A 147 13.05 -11.15 5.81
N TYR A 148 11.85 -10.63 6.02
CA TYR A 148 10.92 -10.31 4.95
C TYR A 148 11.18 -8.89 4.49
N TYR A 149 11.60 -8.74 3.24
CA TYR A 149 11.66 -7.45 2.58
C TYR A 149 10.42 -7.27 1.72
N ILE A 150 9.79 -6.11 1.80
CA ILE A 150 8.59 -5.78 1.03
C ILE A 150 8.84 -4.45 0.34
N SER A 151 8.62 -4.38 -0.96
CA SER A 151 8.52 -3.12 -1.70
C SER A 151 7.11 -2.93 -2.23
N PHE A 152 6.69 -1.66 -2.32
CA PHE A 152 5.39 -1.29 -2.86
C PHE A 152 5.45 0.09 -3.53
N ASN A 153 4.78 0.22 -4.67
CA ASN A 153 4.70 1.43 -5.46
C ASN A 153 3.41 1.43 -6.29
N ASN A 154 2.68 2.54 -6.27
CA ASN A 154 1.49 2.75 -7.11
C ASN A 154 1.68 3.84 -8.19
N ASN A 155 2.90 4.34 -8.34
CA ASN A 155 3.32 5.46 -9.19
C ASN A 155 2.54 6.75 -8.89
N ASP A 156 2.30 7.01 -7.60
CA ASP A 156 1.66 8.21 -7.10
C ASP A 156 2.31 8.70 -5.79
N GLU A 157 1.98 9.92 -5.36
CA GLU A 157 2.35 10.51 -4.07
C GLU A 157 1.14 10.54 -3.11
N ASN A 158 0.25 9.56 -3.22
CA ASN A 158 -1.02 9.57 -2.50
C ASN A 158 -0.89 8.89 -1.14
N GLU A 159 -1.34 9.56 -0.07
CA GLU A 159 -1.41 8.99 1.29
C GLU A 159 -2.17 7.65 1.33
N ILE A 160 -3.18 7.47 0.45
CA ILE A 160 -3.92 6.21 0.31
C ILE A 160 -2.99 5.04 -0.05
N SER A 161 -1.96 5.26 -0.87
CA SER A 161 -0.98 4.23 -1.24
C SER A 161 -0.16 3.79 -0.02
N LYS A 162 0.22 4.73 0.84
CA LYS A 162 0.85 4.40 2.13
C LYS A 162 -0.10 3.60 3.02
N GLU A 163 -1.37 3.98 3.10
CA GLU A 163 -2.36 3.26 3.91
C GLU A 163 -2.55 1.81 3.44
N ILE A 164 -2.63 1.59 2.13
CA ILE A 164 -2.68 0.25 1.52
C ILE A 164 -1.43 -0.55 1.92
N PHE A 165 -0.24 0.03 1.72
CA PHE A 165 1.02 -0.63 2.08
C PHE A 165 1.06 -1.04 3.56
N MET A 166 0.68 -0.12 4.46
CA MET A 166 0.66 -0.38 5.90
C MET A 166 -0.39 -1.41 6.29
N SER A 167 -1.52 -1.47 5.58
CA SER A 167 -2.54 -2.51 5.77
C SER A 167 -2.00 -3.89 5.38
N ILE A 168 -1.32 -3.97 4.24
CA ILE A 168 -0.66 -5.21 3.78
C ILE A 168 0.33 -5.69 4.83
N LEU A 169 1.25 -4.82 5.30
CA LEU A 169 2.23 -5.18 6.33
C LEU A 169 1.60 -5.71 7.62
N LYS A 170 0.53 -5.07 8.10
CA LYS A 170 -0.17 -5.46 9.32
C LYS A 170 -0.93 -6.77 9.20
N SER A 171 -1.26 -7.20 7.98
CA SER A 171 -1.97 -8.46 7.72
C SER A 171 -1.05 -9.69 7.72
N ILE A 172 0.27 -9.46 7.56
CA ILE A 172 1.26 -10.55 7.44
C ILE A 172 1.23 -11.39 8.71
N ARG A 173 1.10 -12.70 8.52
CA ARG A 173 1.10 -13.72 9.58
C ARG A 173 1.85 -14.95 9.12
N LEU A 174 2.45 -15.66 10.07
CA LEU A 174 3.05 -16.98 9.81
C LEU A 174 1.93 -18.04 9.77
N LYS A 175 2.12 -19.07 8.93
CA LYS A 175 1.25 -20.25 8.86
C LYS A 175 1.33 -21.12 10.13
#